data_AF-A0A924RZA9-F1
#
_entry.id   AF-A0A924RZA9-F1
#
_cell.length_a   1.000
_cell.length_b   1.000
_cell.length_c   1.000
_cell.angle_alpha   90.00
_cell.angle_beta   90.00
_cell.angle_gamma   90.00
#
_symmetry.space_group_name_H-M   'P 1'
#
loop_
_entity.id
_entity.type
_entity.pdbx_description
1 polymer ?
#
loop_
_entity_poly.entity_id
_entity_poly.type
_entity_poly.pdbx_seq_one_letter_code
_entity_poly.pdbx_strand_id
1 'polypeptide(L)'
;MNAPQRDIRGVLISVNQGRLLLPNASVAEVITFSEPEPVENAPDWMLGQIRWRGWRLPLLSFSRFAGWSDEDGQIGAKVVVLKALGGNPKLPYFAVLSQGFPRLVTVPQSALAESNQRDLPVGIHSMVSLNDDAAAVPDLLGLETLIEQALSQAA
;
A
#
# COMPACT_ATOMS: atom_id res chain seq x y z
N MET A 1 29.69 21.94 -8.35
CA MET A 1 29.74 20.49 -8.03
C MET A 1 28.30 20.01 -7.96
N ASN A 2 27.77 19.37 -9.01
CA ASN A 2 26.43 18.76 -8.93
C ASN A 2 26.56 17.45 -8.15
N ALA A 3 25.92 17.37 -6.98
CA ALA A 3 25.70 16.08 -6.34
C ALA A 3 24.96 15.18 -7.34
N PRO A 4 25.31 13.89 -7.48
CA PRO A 4 24.59 13.02 -8.39
C PRO A 4 23.12 12.98 -7.94
N GLN A 5 22.24 13.54 -8.76
CA GLN A 5 20.80 13.43 -8.60
C GLN A 5 20.49 11.93 -8.69
N ARG A 6 20.23 11.30 -7.53
CA ARG A 6 19.98 9.86 -7.46
C ARG A 6 18.51 9.63 -7.76
N ASP A 7 18.23 9.15 -8.97
CA ASP A 7 16.91 8.65 -9.31
C ASP A 7 16.53 7.48 -8.41
N ILE A 8 15.30 7.50 -7.89
CA ILE A 8 14.78 6.45 -7.02
C ILE A 8 13.87 5.53 -7.84
N ARG A 9 14.04 4.22 -7.69
CA ARG A 9 13.13 3.24 -8.29
C ARG A 9 11.90 3.08 -7.41
N GLY A 10 10.76 3.54 -7.92
CA GLY A 10 9.46 3.39 -7.29
C GLY A 10 8.61 2.31 -7.96
N VAL A 11 7.56 1.93 -7.25
CA VAL A 11 6.44 1.13 -7.73
C VAL A 11 5.19 1.96 -7.54
N LEU A 12 4.42 2.11 -8.61
CA LEU A 12 3.13 2.77 -8.61
C LEU A 12 2.03 1.70 -8.57
N ILE A 13 1.31 1.64 -7.46
CA ILE A 13 0.20 0.72 -7.23
C ILE A 13 -1.09 1.48 -7.49
N SER A 14 -1.94 0.99 -8.39
CA SER A 14 -3.23 1.62 -8.66
C SER A 14 -4.26 1.05 -7.70
N VAL A 15 -5.02 1.91 -7.02
CA VAL A 15 -6.14 1.53 -6.14
C VAL A 15 -7.39 2.27 -6.58
N ASN A 16 -8.54 1.97 -5.99
CA ASN A 16 -9.75 2.69 -6.38
C ASN A 16 -9.64 4.18 -6.03
N GLN A 17 -9.92 5.04 -7.00
CA GLN A 17 -9.82 6.50 -6.90
C GLN A 17 -8.44 7.04 -6.44
N GLY A 18 -7.36 6.26 -6.57
CA GLY A 18 -6.04 6.70 -6.11
C GLY A 18 -4.87 5.87 -6.61
N ARG A 19 -3.65 6.34 -6.31
CA ARG A 19 -2.39 5.65 -6.66
C ARG A 19 -1.42 5.76 -5.50
N LEU A 20 -0.72 4.68 -5.20
CA LEU A 20 0.30 4.62 -4.16
C LEU A 20 1.68 4.56 -4.79
N LEU A 21 2.57 5.43 -4.34
CA LEU A 21 3.97 5.42 -4.71
C LEU A 21 4.81 4.88 -3.56
N LEU A 22 5.49 3.78 -3.81
CA LEU A 22 6.36 3.13 -2.83
C LEU A 22 7.74 2.87 -3.41
N PRO A 23 8.80 2.84 -2.59
CA PRO A 23 10.09 2.33 -3.03
C PRO A 23 9.93 0.88 -3.51
N ASN A 24 10.60 0.52 -4.61
CA ASN A 24 10.58 -0.86 -5.09
C ASN A 24 11.08 -1.87 -4.04
N ALA A 25 11.95 -1.43 -3.13
CA ALA A 25 12.46 -2.27 -2.04
C ALA A 25 11.38 -2.72 -1.03
N SER A 26 10.29 -1.96 -0.90
CA SER A 26 9.17 -2.25 0.00
C SER A 26 8.26 -3.37 -0.54
N VAL A 27 8.25 -3.58 -1.86
CA VAL A 27 7.46 -4.65 -2.48
C VAL A 27 8.23 -5.97 -2.41
N ALA A 28 7.59 -6.99 -1.84
CA ALA A 28 8.12 -8.34 -1.78
C ALA A 28 7.70 -9.16 -3.01
N GLU A 29 6.43 -9.11 -3.37
CA GLU A 29 5.87 -9.87 -4.49
C GLU A 29 4.55 -9.27 -4.97
N VAL A 30 4.19 -9.51 -6.23
CA VAL A 30 2.85 -9.23 -6.77
C VAL A 30 2.23 -10.55 -7.16
N ILE A 31 1.09 -10.88 -6.57
CA ILE A 31 0.36 -12.13 -6.83
C ILE A 31 -1.02 -11.84 -7.41
N THR A 32 -1.65 -12.86 -7.96
CA THR A 32 -3.04 -12.76 -8.42
C THR A 32 -3.97 -12.73 -7.21
N PHE A 33 -4.99 -11.87 -7.29
CA PHE A 33 -6.03 -11.85 -6.27
C PHE A 33 -6.74 -13.21 -6.17
N SER A 34 -6.87 -13.68 -4.95
CA SER A 34 -7.68 -14.81 -4.55
C SER A 34 -8.57 -14.36 -3.40
N GLU A 35 -9.74 -14.96 -3.27
CA GLU A 35 -10.66 -14.65 -2.17
C GLU A 35 -9.95 -14.85 -0.81
N PRO A 36 -9.88 -13.82 0.04
CA PRO A 36 -9.25 -13.91 1.35
C PRO A 36 -10.12 -14.69 2.34
N GLU A 37 -9.48 -15.36 3.30
CA GLU A 37 -10.15 -15.92 4.47
C GLU A 37 -10.72 -14.76 5.31
N PRO A 38 -12.02 -14.75 5.63
CA PRO A 38 -12.62 -13.67 6.41
C PRO A 38 -12.03 -13.63 7.83
N VAL A 39 -11.98 -12.42 8.38
CA VAL A 39 -11.53 -12.17 9.75
C VAL A 39 -12.70 -11.58 10.53
N GLU A 40 -13.15 -12.27 11.58
CA GLU A 40 -14.29 -11.83 12.38
C GLU A 40 -13.96 -10.52 13.12
N ASN A 41 -14.95 -9.62 13.20
CA ASN A 41 -14.80 -8.29 13.83
C ASN A 41 -13.68 -7.42 13.23
N ALA A 42 -13.24 -7.72 12.00
CA ALA A 42 -12.29 -6.88 11.30
C ALA A 42 -12.96 -5.59 10.80
N PRO A 43 -12.21 -4.48 10.75
CA PRO A 43 -12.69 -3.26 10.08
C PRO A 43 -12.87 -3.49 8.57
N ASP A 44 -13.73 -2.69 7.95
CA ASP A 44 -14.13 -2.77 6.54
C ASP A 44 -12.97 -2.68 5.52
N TRP A 45 -11.90 -1.97 5.89
CA TRP A 45 -10.67 -1.87 5.11
C TRP A 45 -9.80 -3.12 5.16
N MET A 46 -10.00 -4.02 6.14
CA MET A 46 -9.33 -5.32 6.21
C MET A 46 -10.20 -6.38 5.53
N LEU A 47 -9.85 -6.72 4.29
CA LEU A 47 -10.61 -7.64 3.46
C LEU A 47 -10.53 -9.10 3.94
N GLY A 48 -9.54 -9.42 4.76
CA GLY A 48 -9.33 -10.73 5.37
C GLY A 48 -7.86 -11.12 5.39
N GLN A 49 -7.59 -12.42 5.35
CA GLN A 49 -6.24 -12.98 5.30
C GLN A 49 -6.01 -13.85 4.08
N ILE A 50 -4.82 -13.75 3.47
CA ILE A 50 -4.40 -14.59 2.36
C ILE A 50 -3.19 -15.43 2.76
N ARG A 51 -3.01 -16.59 2.11
CA ARG A 51 -1.83 -17.43 2.31
C ARG A 51 -0.76 -17.11 1.28
N TRP A 52 0.44 -16.79 1.74
CA TRP A 52 1.59 -16.51 0.86
C TRP A 52 2.87 -17.10 1.46
N ARG A 53 3.52 -18.03 0.75
CA ARG A 53 4.77 -18.69 1.15
C ARG A 53 4.78 -19.21 2.61
N GLY A 54 3.64 -19.76 3.06
CA GLY A 54 3.47 -20.27 4.43
C GLY A 54 3.06 -19.23 5.48
N TRP A 55 3.01 -17.94 5.11
CA TRP A 55 2.50 -16.87 5.95
C TRP A 55 1.01 -16.64 5.72
N ARG A 56 0.29 -16.25 6.78
CA ARG A 56 -1.05 -15.69 6.71
C ARG A 56 -0.92 -14.17 6.75
N LEU A 57 -1.17 -13.52 5.63
CA LEU A 57 -1.01 -12.07 5.49
C LEU A 57 -2.37 -11.39 5.56
N PRO A 58 -2.52 -10.32 6.36
CA PRO A 58 -3.69 -9.46 6.26
C PRO A 58 -3.70 -8.79 4.89
N LEU A 59 -4.84 -8.88 4.19
CA LEU A 59 -5.11 -8.19 2.94
C LEU A 59 -6.00 -6.98 3.23
N LEU A 60 -5.56 -5.80 2.80
CA LEU A 60 -6.30 -4.55 2.98
C LEU A 60 -6.66 -3.87 1.67
N SER A 61 -7.80 -3.19 1.69
CA SER A 61 -8.18 -2.19 0.70
C SER A 61 -7.67 -0.83 1.14
N PHE A 62 -6.65 -0.32 0.45
CA PHE A 62 -6.13 1.00 0.76
C PHE A 62 -7.14 2.10 0.42
N SER A 63 -7.97 1.91 -0.61
CA SER A 63 -9.00 2.87 -0.98
C SER A 63 -10.05 3.04 0.11
N ARG A 64 -10.47 1.94 0.76
CA ARG A 64 -11.35 2.01 1.94
C ARG A 64 -10.65 2.66 3.11
N PHE A 65 -9.42 2.19 3.38
CA PHE A 65 -8.62 2.70 4.48
C PHE A 65 -8.44 4.22 4.41
N ALA A 66 -8.06 4.76 3.24
CA ALA A 66 -7.86 6.19 3.02
C ALA A 66 -9.18 6.99 2.85
N GLY A 67 -10.35 6.33 2.90
CA GLY A 67 -11.65 6.95 2.69
C GLY A 67 -11.89 7.45 1.26
N TRP A 68 -11.20 6.87 0.27
CA TRP A 68 -11.36 7.21 -1.15
C TRP A 68 -12.52 6.47 -1.79
N SER A 69 -12.75 5.21 -1.44
CA SER A 69 -13.86 4.43 -1.99
C SER A 69 -14.19 3.23 -1.12
N ASP A 70 -15.48 2.96 -0.96
CA ASP A 70 -15.98 1.75 -0.29
C ASP A 70 -15.99 0.52 -1.22
N GLU A 71 -15.79 0.74 -2.52
CA GLU A 71 -15.79 -0.30 -3.54
C GLU A 71 -14.38 -0.70 -3.93
N ASP A 72 -14.16 -2.00 -4.08
CA ASP A 72 -12.93 -2.55 -4.60
C ASP A 72 -13.17 -3.12 -6.00
N GLY A 73 -12.50 -2.58 -7.01
CA GLY A 73 -12.53 -3.13 -8.36
C GLY A 73 -11.85 -4.50 -8.39
N GLN A 74 -12.63 -5.59 -8.40
CA GLN A 74 -12.11 -6.96 -8.32
C GLN A 74 -11.66 -7.55 -9.67
N ILE A 75 -12.20 -7.06 -10.80
CA ILE A 75 -11.89 -7.60 -12.12
C ILE A 75 -10.44 -7.28 -12.48
N GLY A 76 -9.61 -8.33 -12.61
CA GLY A 76 -8.18 -8.18 -12.89
C GLY A 76 -7.35 -7.68 -11.71
N ALA A 77 -7.91 -7.68 -10.50
CA ALA A 77 -7.20 -7.25 -9.30
C ALA A 77 -5.94 -8.10 -9.04
N LYS A 78 -4.93 -7.44 -8.49
CA LYS A 78 -3.69 -8.04 -8.00
C LYS A 78 -3.55 -7.74 -6.53
N VAL A 79 -2.70 -8.53 -5.89
CA VAL A 79 -2.32 -8.30 -4.50
C VAL A 79 -0.83 -7.99 -4.48
N VAL A 80 -0.50 -6.85 -3.88
CA VAL A 80 0.87 -6.42 -3.67
C VAL A 80 1.27 -6.76 -2.25
N VAL A 81 2.21 -7.69 -2.11
CA VAL A 81 2.79 -8.05 -0.82
C VAL A 81 3.88 -7.04 -0.49
N LEU A 82 3.73 -6.35 0.64
CA LEU A 82 4.63 -5.34 1.15
C LEU A 82 5.38 -5.88 2.38
N LYS A 83 6.63 -5.45 2.53
CA LYS A 83 7.43 -5.69 3.73
C LYS A 83 6.99 -4.75 4.84
N ALA A 84 6.74 -5.30 6.02
CA ALA A 84 6.55 -4.53 7.23
C ALA A 84 7.87 -3.87 7.66
N LEU A 85 7.79 -2.70 8.29
CA LEU A 85 8.95 -1.90 8.70
C LEU A 85 9.11 -1.81 10.22
N GLY A 86 8.08 -2.14 10.99
CA GLY A 86 8.01 -2.07 12.46
C GLY A 86 8.69 -3.22 13.18
N GLY A 87 9.20 -4.21 12.44
CA GLY A 87 10.08 -5.25 12.99
C GLY A 87 9.37 -6.34 13.79
N ASN A 88 8.05 -6.45 13.70
CA ASN A 88 7.31 -7.55 14.32
C ASN A 88 7.57 -8.88 13.57
N PRO A 89 8.22 -9.87 14.20
CA PRO A 89 8.54 -11.14 13.54
C PRO A 89 7.30 -11.98 13.22
N LYS A 90 6.15 -11.69 13.84
CA LYS A 90 4.88 -12.38 13.55
C LYS A 90 4.14 -11.77 12.35
N LEU A 91 4.43 -10.51 12.02
CA LEU A 91 3.85 -9.80 10.89
C LEU A 91 4.93 -9.12 10.03
N PRO A 92 5.85 -9.90 9.42
CA PRO A 92 6.93 -9.32 8.60
C PRO A 92 6.44 -8.82 7.22
N TYR A 93 5.20 -9.16 6.84
CA TYR A 93 4.59 -8.74 5.59
C TYR A 93 3.10 -8.47 5.78
N PHE A 94 2.55 -7.63 4.91
CA PHE A 94 1.12 -7.41 4.75
C PHE A 94 0.81 -7.20 3.26
N ALA A 95 -0.46 -7.23 2.90
CA ALA A 95 -0.89 -7.21 1.51
C ALA A 95 -1.88 -6.08 1.23
N VAL A 96 -1.74 -5.45 0.05
CA VAL A 96 -2.63 -4.39 -0.42
C VAL A 96 -3.28 -4.81 -1.73
N LEU A 97 -4.59 -4.60 -1.84
CA LEU A 97 -5.31 -4.80 -3.08
C LEU A 97 -4.94 -3.73 -4.12
N SER A 98 -4.66 -4.17 -5.35
CA SER A 98 -4.27 -3.33 -6.49
C SER A 98 -5.20 -3.57 -7.67
N GLN A 99 -5.59 -2.49 -8.35
CA GLN A 99 -6.31 -2.53 -9.62
C GLN A 99 -5.32 -2.83 -10.75
N GLY A 100 -5.19 -4.11 -11.09
CA GLY A 100 -4.22 -4.57 -12.07
C GLY A 100 -2.78 -4.57 -11.55
N PHE A 101 -1.84 -4.69 -12.48
CA PHE A 101 -0.42 -4.80 -12.15
C PHE A 101 0.19 -3.45 -11.76
N PRO A 102 0.97 -3.38 -10.67
CA PRO A 102 1.78 -2.22 -10.35
C PRO A 102 2.79 -1.90 -11.46
N ARG A 103 3.09 -0.63 -11.63
CA ARG A 103 4.05 -0.16 -12.64
C ARG A 103 5.36 0.22 -11.97
N LEU A 104 6.48 -0.25 -12.52
CA LEU A 104 7.79 0.26 -12.12
C LEU A 104 7.96 1.66 -12.70
N VAL A 105 8.33 2.60 -11.85
CA VAL A 105 8.54 3.99 -12.23
C VAL A 105 9.91 4.46 -11.73
N THR A 106 10.60 5.23 -12.56
CA THR A 106 11.78 5.97 -12.12
C THR A 106 11.31 7.32 -11.64
N VAL A 107 11.68 7.66 -10.43
CA VAL A 107 11.27 8.88 -9.75
C VAL A 107 12.50 9.78 -9.64
N PRO A 108 12.67 10.75 -10.54
CA PRO A 108 13.75 11.71 -10.42
C PRO A 108 13.46 12.63 -9.24
N GLN A 109 14.48 12.92 -8.43
CA GLN A 109 14.32 13.78 -7.25
C GLN A 109 13.77 15.17 -7.62
N SER A 110 14.08 15.67 -8.81
CA SER A 110 13.55 16.94 -9.33
C SER A 110 12.06 16.90 -9.71
N ALA A 111 11.50 15.72 -9.99
CA ALA A 111 10.10 15.57 -10.33
C ALA A 111 9.22 15.25 -9.11
N LEU A 112 9.81 14.92 -7.95
CA LEU A 112 9.06 14.80 -6.70
C LEU A 112 8.75 16.18 -6.15
N ALA A 113 7.56 16.67 -6.47
CA ALA A 113 6.97 17.81 -5.78
C ALA A 113 6.04 17.29 -4.69
N GLU A 114 6.38 17.56 -3.43
CA GLU A 114 5.45 17.35 -2.31
C GLU A 114 4.32 18.38 -2.41
N SER A 115 3.08 17.89 -2.41
CA SER A 115 1.91 18.74 -2.36
C SER A 115 1.75 19.28 -0.94
N ASN A 116 1.56 20.60 -0.81
CA ASN A 116 1.43 21.28 0.48
C ASN A 116 0.01 21.14 1.08
N GLN A 117 -0.60 19.97 0.89
CA GLN A 117 -1.96 19.69 1.32
C GLN A 117 -2.00 19.57 2.84
N ARG A 118 -2.80 20.41 3.51
CA ARG A 118 -2.86 20.47 4.98
C ARG A 118 -3.63 19.31 5.60
N ASP A 119 -4.62 18.80 4.87
CA ASP A 119 -5.47 17.68 5.27
C ASP A 119 -5.14 16.47 4.39
N LEU A 120 -4.24 15.63 4.90
CA LEU A 120 -3.93 14.35 4.27
C LEU A 120 -4.93 13.29 4.76
N PRO A 121 -5.46 12.44 3.87
CA PRO A 121 -6.24 11.28 4.27
C PRO A 121 -5.45 10.35 5.20
N VAL A 122 -6.16 9.52 5.96
CA VAL A 122 -5.54 8.62 6.95
C VAL A 122 -4.53 7.66 6.31
N GLY A 123 -3.40 7.46 7.01
CA GLY A 123 -2.23 6.67 6.59
C GLY A 123 -1.61 7.07 5.25
N ILE A 124 -1.76 8.33 4.87
CA ILE A 124 -0.94 8.98 3.83
C ILE A 124 0.09 9.85 4.54
N HIS A 125 1.36 9.60 4.26
CA HIS A 125 2.47 10.39 4.77
C HIS A 125 2.63 11.70 3.97
N SER A 126 2.60 11.61 2.63
CA SER A 126 2.72 12.77 1.73
C SER A 126 1.96 12.51 0.44
N MET A 127 1.48 13.57 -0.20
CA MET A 127 1.00 13.54 -1.59
C MET A 127 2.10 14.08 -2.50
N VAL A 128 2.36 13.39 -3.62
CA VAL A 128 3.38 13.77 -4.59
C VAL A 128 2.82 13.74 -6.01
N SER A 129 3.39 14.53 -6.91
CA SER A 129 3.09 14.45 -8.34
C SER A 129 4.29 13.86 -9.08
N LEU A 130 4.08 12.88 -9.95
CA LEU A 130 5.09 12.31 -10.83
C LEU A 130 4.66 12.54 -12.27
N ASN A 131 5.33 13.44 -13.01
CA ASN A 131 4.93 13.81 -14.38
C ASN A 131 3.45 14.23 -14.48
N ASP A 132 3.02 15.14 -13.58
CA ASP A 132 1.64 15.62 -13.44
C ASP A 132 0.61 14.60 -12.95
N ASP A 133 1.01 13.34 -12.74
CA ASP A 133 0.17 12.32 -12.13
C ASP A 133 0.29 12.34 -10.60
N ALA A 134 -0.82 12.67 -9.93
CA ALA A 134 -0.89 12.60 -8.47
C ALA A 134 -0.77 11.15 -7.96
N ALA A 135 0.04 10.97 -6.92
CA ALA A 135 0.24 9.73 -6.17
C ALA A 135 0.39 10.02 -4.67
N ALA A 136 -0.07 9.10 -3.84
CA ALA A 136 0.10 9.14 -2.40
C ALA A 136 1.29 8.30 -1.96
N VAL A 137 2.09 8.81 -1.05
CA VAL A 137 3.10 8.04 -0.32
C VAL A 137 2.43 7.57 0.97
N PRO A 138 2.14 6.27 1.13
CA PRO A 138 1.47 5.76 2.32
C PRO A 138 2.43 5.72 3.52
N ASP A 139 1.88 5.92 4.72
CA ASP A 139 2.59 5.69 5.98
C ASP A 139 2.56 4.21 6.34
N LEU A 140 3.61 3.49 5.96
CA LEU A 140 3.74 2.05 6.19
C LEU A 140 3.81 1.67 7.67
N LEU A 141 4.42 2.51 8.52
CA LEU A 141 4.55 2.24 9.96
C LEU A 141 3.20 2.43 10.67
N GLY A 142 2.48 3.51 10.32
CA GLY A 142 1.14 3.75 10.81
C GLY A 142 0.17 2.64 10.40
N LEU A 143 0.22 2.20 9.13
CA LEU A 143 -0.56 1.07 8.63
C LEU A 143 -0.28 -0.22 9.40
N GLU A 144 0.99 -0.57 9.60
CA GLU A 144 1.38 -1.77 10.35
C GLU A 144 0.79 -1.77 11.76
N THR A 145 0.90 -0.64 12.47
CA THR A 145 0.35 -0.49 13.82
C THR A 145 -1.18 -0.73 13.85
N LEU A 146 -1.90 -0.19 12.86
CA LEU A 146 -3.35 -0.35 12.76
C LEU A 146 -3.75 -1.78 12.38
N ILE A 147 -2.97 -2.43 11.50
CA ILE A 147 -3.17 -3.83 11.14
C ILE A 147 -2.98 -4.72 12.36
N GLU A 148 -1.93 -4.50 13.16
CA GLU A 148 -1.70 -5.26 14.39
C GLU A 148 -2.84 -5.09 15.40
N GLN A 149 -3.32 -3.85 15.57
CA GLN A 149 -4.47 -3.57 16.43
C GLN A 149 -5.72 -4.30 15.95
N ALA A 150 -6.04 -4.23 14.66
CA ALA A 150 -7.19 -4.92 14.07
C ALA A 150 -7.08 -6.45 14.24
N LEU A 151 -5.90 -7.03 13.98
CA LEU A 151 -5.66 -8.46 14.16
C LEU A 151 -5.72 -8.90 15.63
N SER A 152 -5.38 -8.04 16.57
CA SER A 152 -5.49 -8.34 18.01
C SER A 152 -6.94 -8.29 18.53
N GLN A 153 -7.81 -7.54 17.86
CA GLN A 153 -9.22 -7.40 18.20
C GLN A 153 -10.09 -8.44 17.50
N ALA A 154 -9.64 -8.91 16.33
CA ALA A 154 -10.22 -10.05 15.65
C ALA A 154 -9.87 -11.37 16.36
N ALA A 155 -10.87 -12.18 16.66
CA ALA A 155 -10.76 -13.43 17.42
C ALA A 155 -11.29 -14.60 16.60
#